data_AF-A0A5Q4G1J6-F1
#
_entry.id   AF-A0A5Q4G1J6-F1
#
_cell.length_a   1.000
_cell.length_b   1.000
_cell.length_c   1.000
_cell.angle_alpha   90.00
_cell.angle_beta   90.00
_cell.angle_gamma   90.00
#
_symmetry.space_group_name_H-M   'P 1'
#
loop_
_entity.id
_entity.type
_entity.pdbx_description
1 polymer ?
#
loop_
_entity_poly.entity_id
_entity_poly.type
_entity_poly.pdbx_seq_one_letter_code
_entity_poly.pdbx_strand_id
1 'polypeptide(L)'
;MPVACAIMAAITPHLVWPPAYEPDEHSEIAWLLRAERAGVPVAPMVVVPTDVETGFYALNNLPEQLLRLFDGVAGDDPDEDDLEEIAPHARELVRGRALLDEVVERLYEAFATLPEHVVVRREGADGVATWRGRDALLALKRIWADDWEVDAIATRLRAGHGLAPRGQSVLVHDALLTRSREPLGFGPAGAAVDAWSDRAGRLARLRLVDDAR
;
A
#
# COMPACT_ATOMS: atom_id res chain seq x y z
N MET A 1 -23.82 13.80 27.63
CA MET A 1 -22.85 14.87 27.32
C MET A 1 -22.76 14.98 25.81
N PRO A 2 -23.05 16.13 25.18
CA PRO A 2 -23.01 16.27 23.74
C PRO A 2 -21.57 16.61 23.33
N VAL A 3 -20.94 15.78 22.49
CA VAL A 3 -19.67 16.13 21.85
C VAL A 3 -20.00 16.81 20.53
N ALA A 4 -19.28 17.90 20.30
CA ALA A 4 -19.63 18.98 19.41
C ALA A 4 -19.59 18.61 17.93
N CYS A 5 -20.55 19.21 17.23
CA CYS A 5 -20.52 19.54 15.81
C CYS A 5 -19.26 20.36 15.49
N ALA A 6 -18.47 19.91 14.52
CA ALA A 6 -17.37 20.68 13.93
C ALA A 6 -17.42 20.54 12.40
N ILE A 7 -18.14 21.49 11.79
CA ILE A 7 -17.84 22.17 10.52
C ILE A 7 -17.33 21.26 9.38
N MET A 8 -18.30 20.75 8.61
CA MET A 8 -18.11 20.21 7.27
C MET A 8 -17.72 21.33 6.30
N ALA A 9 -16.43 21.47 6.01
CA ALA A 9 -15.96 22.10 4.78
C ALA A 9 -15.75 20.99 3.74
N ALA A 10 -16.37 21.14 2.57
CA ALA A 10 -16.43 20.16 1.51
C ALA A 10 -15.04 19.71 1.04
N ILE A 11 -14.66 18.49 1.40
CA ILE A 11 -13.57 17.71 0.80
C ILE A 11 -14.26 16.76 -0.18
N THR A 12 -13.96 16.87 -1.48
CA THR A 12 -14.49 15.94 -2.48
C THR A 12 -13.95 14.53 -2.15
N PRO A 13 -14.82 13.51 -1.95
CA PRO A 13 -14.52 12.40 -1.05
C PRO A 13 -13.92 11.20 -1.79
N HIS A 14 -12.62 11.21 -2.13
CA HIS A 14 -12.04 10.02 -2.78
C HIS A 14 -10.60 9.67 -2.39
N LEU A 15 -10.07 10.10 -1.24
CA LEU A 15 -8.64 9.85 -0.98
C LEU A 15 -8.26 9.10 0.29
N VAL A 16 -9.07 9.03 1.34
CA VAL A 16 -8.55 8.46 2.59
C VAL A 16 -9.60 7.74 3.42
N TRP A 17 -9.43 6.42 3.53
CA TRP A 17 -9.92 5.64 4.65
C TRP A 17 -8.70 5.13 5.43
N PRO A 18 -8.59 5.35 6.75
CA PRO A 18 -9.46 6.11 7.64
C PRO A 18 -9.21 7.63 7.52
N PRO A 19 -10.16 8.47 7.94
CA PRO A 19 -10.10 9.94 7.82
C PRO A 19 -8.95 10.63 8.59
N ALA A 20 -8.09 9.89 9.28
CA ALA A 20 -6.97 10.39 10.09
C ALA A 20 -5.59 9.85 9.64
N TYR A 21 -5.46 9.35 8.41
CA TYR A 21 -4.15 8.95 7.87
C TYR A 21 -3.27 10.18 7.64
N GLU A 22 -2.12 10.22 8.33
CA GLU A 22 -1.07 11.22 8.09
C GLU A 22 0.07 10.56 7.29
N PRO A 23 0.18 10.85 5.99
CA PRO A 23 1.26 10.30 5.17
C PRO A 23 2.61 10.88 5.57
N ASP A 24 3.68 10.08 5.42
CA ASP A 24 5.05 10.60 5.44
C ASP A 24 5.20 11.71 4.39
N GLU A 25 5.95 12.76 4.71
CA GLU A 25 6.09 13.94 3.84
C GLU A 25 6.61 13.59 2.44
N HIS A 26 7.42 12.53 2.32
CA HIS A 26 8.01 12.06 1.06
C HIS A 26 7.26 10.88 0.43
N SER A 27 6.10 10.51 0.98
CA SER A 27 5.23 9.49 0.39
C SER A 27 4.57 9.97 -0.90
N GLU A 28 4.25 9.02 -1.76
CA GLU A 28 3.47 9.27 -2.96
C GLU A 28 2.11 9.92 -2.62
N ILE A 29 1.48 9.48 -1.53
CA ILE A 29 0.19 10.00 -1.07
C ILE A 29 0.32 11.48 -0.66
N ALA A 30 1.38 11.86 0.05
CA ALA A 30 1.63 13.26 0.39
C ALA A 30 1.78 14.14 -0.84
N TRP A 31 2.39 13.63 -1.92
CA TRP A 31 2.52 14.37 -3.18
C TRP A 31 1.19 14.50 -3.92
N LEU A 32 0.38 13.44 -3.97
CA LEU A 32 -0.96 13.50 -4.55
C LEU A 32 -1.86 14.51 -3.81
N LEU A 33 -1.83 14.50 -2.48
CA LEU A 33 -2.54 15.49 -1.65
C LEU A 33 -2.05 16.92 -1.88
N ARG A 34 -0.75 17.12 -2.07
CA ARG A 34 -0.19 18.44 -2.42
C ARG A 34 -0.66 18.90 -3.80
N ALA A 35 -0.67 18.02 -4.78
CA ALA A 35 -1.17 18.31 -6.12
C ALA A 35 -2.65 18.72 -6.07
N GLU A 36 -3.48 17.99 -5.32
CA GLU A 36 -4.91 18.31 -5.14
C GLU A 36 -5.10 19.69 -4.50
N ARG A 37 -4.36 19.99 -3.42
CA ARG A 37 -4.40 21.32 -2.76
C ARG A 37 -3.95 22.45 -3.68
N ALA A 38 -3.10 22.16 -4.66
CA ALA A 38 -2.68 23.10 -5.69
C ALA A 38 -3.66 23.21 -6.87
N GLY A 39 -4.80 22.51 -6.82
CA GLY A 39 -5.84 22.56 -7.84
C GLY A 39 -5.63 21.57 -8.99
N VAL A 40 -4.68 20.64 -8.90
CA VAL A 40 -4.53 19.55 -9.86
C VAL A 40 -5.56 18.47 -9.54
N PRO A 41 -6.45 18.10 -10.49
CA PRO A 41 -7.42 17.04 -10.25
C PRO A 41 -6.74 15.69 -9.97
N VAL A 42 -7.14 15.04 -8.88
CA VAL A 42 -6.68 13.69 -8.50
C VAL A 42 -7.79 12.68 -8.78
N ALA A 43 -7.41 11.51 -9.31
CA ALA A 43 -8.33 10.44 -9.64
C ALA A 43 -8.83 9.74 -8.36
N PRO A 44 -10.06 9.19 -8.36
CA PRO A 44 -10.56 8.41 -7.23
C PRO A 44 -9.63 7.24 -6.90
N MET A 45 -9.31 7.08 -5.61
CA MET A 45 -8.53 5.97 -5.11
C MET A 45 -8.93 5.60 -3.68
N VAL A 46 -8.60 4.38 -3.29
CA VAL A 46 -8.72 3.94 -1.90
C VAL A 46 -7.31 3.71 -1.37
N VAL A 47 -6.99 4.41 -0.29
CA VAL A 47 -5.83 4.11 0.54
C VAL A 47 -6.29 3.12 1.61
N VAL A 48 -5.64 1.96 1.69
CA VAL A 48 -5.74 1.03 2.80
C VAL A 48 -4.57 1.33 3.73
N PRO A 49 -4.81 1.75 4.98
CA PRO A 49 -3.76 2.18 5.87
C PRO A 49 -2.93 0.99 6.37
N THR A 50 -1.72 1.29 6.84
CA THR A 50 -0.86 0.35 7.57
C THR A 50 -1.56 -0.33 8.75
N ASP A 51 -2.49 0.35 9.43
CA ASP A 51 -3.19 -0.21 10.61
C ASP A 51 -4.10 -1.39 10.26
N VAL A 52 -4.63 -1.46 9.04
CA VAL A 52 -5.44 -2.60 8.59
C VAL A 52 -4.57 -3.86 8.50
N GLU A 53 -3.37 -3.73 7.95
CA GLU A 53 -2.39 -4.82 7.92
C GLU A 53 -1.91 -5.15 9.34
N THR A 54 -1.51 -4.15 10.12
CA THR A 54 -1.04 -4.33 11.50
C THR A 54 -2.09 -5.07 12.35
N GLY A 55 -3.35 -4.66 12.23
CA GLY A 55 -4.49 -5.33 12.87
C GLY A 55 -4.67 -6.76 12.38
N PHE A 56 -4.57 -7.01 11.07
CA PHE A 56 -4.62 -8.36 10.50
C PHE A 56 -3.54 -9.27 11.09
N TYR A 57 -2.30 -8.80 11.22
CA TYR A 57 -1.21 -9.55 11.85
C TYR A 57 -1.47 -9.83 13.32
N ALA A 58 -1.84 -8.80 14.08
CA ALA A 58 -2.07 -8.92 15.52
C ALA A 58 -3.22 -9.89 15.84
N LEU A 59 -4.36 -9.73 15.16
CA LEU A 59 -5.57 -10.53 15.42
C LEU A 59 -5.41 -12.01 15.04
N ASN A 60 -4.54 -12.31 14.08
CA ASN A 60 -4.24 -13.69 13.68
C ASN A 60 -3.05 -14.29 14.42
N ASN A 61 -2.48 -13.60 15.41
CA ASN A 61 -1.24 -13.97 16.09
C ASN A 61 -0.10 -14.33 15.12
N LEU A 62 -0.03 -13.62 13.98
CA LEU A 62 0.97 -13.88 12.96
C LEU A 62 2.40 -13.61 13.45
N PRO A 63 2.69 -12.53 14.22
CA PRO A 63 4.05 -12.26 14.68
C PRO A 63 4.69 -13.44 15.42
N GLU A 64 4.01 -14.05 16.39
CA GLU A 64 4.57 -15.18 17.13
C GLU A 64 4.70 -16.45 16.28
N GLN A 65 3.79 -16.67 15.34
CA GLN A 65 3.87 -17.83 14.45
C GLN A 65 5.02 -17.70 13.46
N LEU A 66 5.23 -16.50 12.93
CA LEU A 66 6.32 -16.18 12.02
C LEU A 66 7.66 -16.23 12.76
N LEU A 67 7.77 -15.67 13.97
CA LEU A 67 8.99 -15.79 14.76
C LEU A 67 9.38 -17.24 15.04
N ARG A 68 8.40 -18.10 15.35
CA ARG A 68 8.65 -19.55 15.52
C ARG A 68 9.03 -20.24 14.22
N LEU A 69 8.50 -19.79 13.10
CA LEU A 69 8.82 -20.36 11.79
C LEU A 69 10.27 -20.06 11.36
N PHE A 70 10.79 -18.90 11.73
CA PHE A 70 12.18 -18.49 11.48
C PHE A 70 13.13 -18.82 12.66
N ASP A 71 12.70 -19.64 13.61
CA ASP A 71 13.56 -20.04 14.73
C ASP A 71 14.75 -20.87 14.21
N GLY A 72 15.96 -20.47 14.55
CA GLY A 72 17.20 -21.08 14.06
C GLY A 72 17.78 -20.48 12.78
N VAL A 73 17.10 -19.54 12.12
CA VAL A 73 17.63 -18.78 10.97
C VAL A 73 18.51 -17.63 11.46
N ALA A 74 19.72 -17.47 10.90
CA ALA A 74 20.63 -16.38 11.28
C ALA A 74 19.96 -15.00 11.05
N GLY A 75 19.98 -14.14 12.07
CA GLY A 75 19.03 -13.02 12.15
C GLY A 75 19.36 -11.79 11.30
N ASP A 76 20.63 -11.55 10.97
CA ASP A 76 21.10 -10.36 10.24
C ASP A 76 21.61 -10.66 8.83
N ASP A 77 22.09 -11.87 8.58
CA ASP A 77 22.51 -12.35 7.26
C ASP A 77 22.22 -13.86 7.12
N PRO A 78 20.96 -14.26 6.96
CA PRO A 78 20.60 -15.66 6.75
C PRO A 78 21.14 -16.18 5.43
N ASP A 79 21.42 -17.49 5.39
CA ASP A 79 21.72 -18.18 4.15
C ASP A 79 20.51 -18.07 3.19
N GLU A 80 20.79 -17.92 1.90
CA GLU A 80 19.77 -17.85 0.86
C GLU A 80 18.99 -19.17 0.80
N ASP A 81 19.68 -20.30 0.96
CA ASP A 81 19.07 -21.63 0.97
C ASP A 81 18.07 -21.79 2.13
N ASP A 82 18.38 -21.27 3.33
CA ASP A 82 17.47 -21.29 4.48
C ASP A 82 16.21 -20.46 4.21
N LEU A 83 16.37 -19.29 3.57
CA LEU A 83 15.24 -18.44 3.21
C LEU A 83 14.37 -19.07 2.11
N GLU A 84 14.96 -19.71 1.10
CA GLU A 84 14.22 -20.39 0.03
C GLU A 84 13.34 -21.53 0.57
N GLU A 85 13.79 -22.23 1.62
CA GLU A 85 13.01 -23.24 2.30
C GLU A 85 11.85 -22.63 3.12
N ILE A 86 12.10 -21.57 3.88
CA ILE A 86 11.15 -21.06 4.89
C ILE A 86 10.15 -20.04 4.32
N ALA A 87 10.58 -19.19 3.37
CA ALA A 87 9.76 -18.12 2.80
C ALA A 87 8.40 -18.62 2.25
N PRO A 88 8.31 -19.73 1.49
CA PRO A 88 7.02 -20.26 1.02
C PRO A 88 6.04 -20.56 2.16
N HIS A 89 6.53 -21.05 3.30
CA HIS A 89 5.71 -21.35 4.48
C HIS A 89 5.20 -20.07 5.15
N ALA A 90 6.03 -19.03 5.23
CA ALA A 90 5.63 -17.74 5.77
C ALA A 90 4.53 -17.08 4.91
N ARG A 91 4.70 -17.15 3.59
CA ARG A 91 3.71 -16.67 2.61
C ARG A 91 2.38 -17.41 2.74
N GLU A 92 2.42 -18.73 2.81
CA GLU A 92 1.20 -19.54 2.97
C GLU A 92 0.52 -19.24 4.31
N LEU A 93 1.29 -19.04 5.38
CA LEU A 93 0.76 -18.65 6.67
C LEU A 93 -0.01 -17.33 6.58
N VAL A 94 0.55 -16.30 5.94
CA VAL A 94 -0.14 -15.01 5.72
C VAL A 94 -1.36 -15.19 4.83
N ARG A 95 -1.24 -15.91 3.71
CA ARG A 95 -2.35 -16.13 2.77
C ARG A 95 -3.49 -16.95 3.37
N GLY A 96 -3.20 -17.87 4.28
CA GLY A 96 -4.17 -18.75 4.91
C GLY A 96 -5.05 -18.08 5.98
N ARG A 97 -4.67 -16.90 6.48
CA ARG A 97 -5.42 -16.22 7.56
C ARG A 97 -6.55 -15.34 7.05
N ALA A 98 -7.68 -15.35 7.77
CA ALA A 98 -8.84 -14.55 7.40
C ALA A 98 -8.68 -13.09 7.85
N LEU A 99 -9.29 -12.19 7.09
CA LEU A 99 -9.59 -10.84 7.57
C LEU A 99 -10.85 -10.90 8.43
N LEU A 100 -11.00 -9.97 9.37
CA LEU A 100 -12.25 -9.80 10.08
C LEU A 100 -13.36 -9.37 9.11
N ASP A 101 -14.58 -9.86 9.34
CA ASP A 101 -15.72 -9.58 8.48
C ASP A 101 -16.01 -8.09 8.42
N GLU A 102 -15.90 -7.37 9.54
CA GLU A 102 -16.10 -5.92 9.59
C GLU A 102 -15.06 -5.16 8.75
N VAL A 103 -13.83 -5.66 8.68
CA VAL A 103 -12.79 -5.06 7.82
C VAL A 103 -13.09 -5.34 6.35
N VAL A 104 -13.55 -6.55 6.04
CA VAL A 104 -13.95 -6.96 4.68
C VAL A 104 -15.10 -6.09 4.18
N GLU A 105 -16.14 -5.89 4.99
CA GLU A 105 -17.28 -5.03 4.66
C GLU A 105 -16.84 -3.61 4.35
N ARG A 106 -15.98 -3.02 5.21
CA ARG A 106 -15.47 -1.65 5.02
C ARG A 106 -14.64 -1.51 3.76
N LEU A 107 -13.81 -2.51 3.42
CA LEU A 107 -13.04 -2.50 2.19
C LEU A 107 -13.96 -2.62 0.96
N TYR A 108 -15.01 -3.43 1.01
CA TYR A 108 -15.99 -3.49 -0.06
C TYR A 108 -16.72 -2.17 -0.26
N GLU A 109 -17.16 -1.52 0.82
CA GLU A 109 -17.78 -0.19 0.78
C GLU A 109 -16.84 0.84 0.14
N ALA A 110 -15.56 0.84 0.54
CA ALA A 110 -14.57 1.74 -0.04
C ALA A 110 -14.34 1.47 -1.54
N PHE A 111 -14.17 0.21 -1.92
CA PHE A 111 -13.93 -0.19 -3.32
C PHE A 111 -15.14 0.04 -4.22
N ALA A 112 -16.35 0.16 -3.68
CA ALA A 112 -17.56 0.44 -4.46
C ALA A 112 -17.49 1.80 -5.20
N THR A 113 -16.67 2.73 -4.71
CA THR A 113 -16.42 4.05 -5.32
C THR A 113 -15.49 4.00 -6.53
N LEU A 114 -14.81 2.87 -6.75
CA LEU A 114 -13.82 2.69 -7.81
C LEU A 114 -14.41 2.04 -9.07
N PRO A 115 -13.73 2.21 -10.23
CA PRO A 115 -14.03 1.47 -11.45
C PRO A 115 -13.97 -0.06 -11.25
N GLU A 116 -14.53 -0.80 -12.21
CA GLU A 116 -14.58 -2.27 -12.13
C GLU A 116 -13.19 -2.93 -12.18
N HIS A 117 -12.29 -2.35 -12.96
CA HIS A 117 -10.90 -2.80 -13.08
C HIS A 117 -10.00 -1.89 -12.24
N VAL A 118 -9.28 -2.48 -11.31
CA VAL A 118 -8.42 -1.77 -10.37
C VAL A 118 -7.01 -2.34 -10.36
N VAL A 119 -6.06 -1.54 -9.91
CA VAL A 119 -4.72 -1.98 -9.51
C VAL A 119 -4.62 -1.84 -8.01
N VAL A 120 -4.17 -2.91 -7.33
CA VAL A 120 -3.84 -2.91 -5.90
C VAL A 120 -2.32 -2.90 -5.79
N ARG A 121 -1.72 -1.97 -5.02
CA ARG A 121 -0.26 -1.82 -4.94
C ARG A 121 0.23 -1.14 -3.66
N ARG A 122 1.47 -1.40 -3.27
CA ARG A 122 2.20 -0.51 -2.35
C ARG A 122 2.60 0.79 -3.06
N GLU A 123 2.92 1.82 -2.28
CA GLU A 123 3.58 3.02 -2.80
C GLU A 123 4.86 2.66 -3.57
N GLY A 124 5.10 3.34 -4.68
CA GLY A 124 6.30 3.10 -5.49
C GLY A 124 6.36 1.75 -6.22
N ALA A 125 5.46 0.78 -5.97
CA ALA A 125 5.36 -0.50 -6.69
C ALA A 125 4.39 -0.40 -7.89
N ASP A 126 4.45 -1.37 -8.81
CA ASP A 126 3.51 -1.42 -9.95
C ASP A 126 2.18 -2.10 -9.60
N GLY A 127 2.21 -3.10 -8.71
CA GLY A 127 1.02 -3.77 -8.18
C GLY A 127 0.40 -4.86 -9.05
N VAL A 128 -0.83 -5.22 -8.70
CA VAL A 128 -1.61 -6.29 -9.33
C VAL A 128 -2.89 -5.71 -9.93
N ALA A 129 -3.02 -5.79 -11.26
CA ALA A 129 -4.25 -5.46 -11.96
C ALA A 129 -5.28 -6.59 -11.77
N THR A 130 -6.51 -6.22 -11.38
CA THR A 130 -7.54 -7.16 -10.97
C THR A 130 -8.94 -6.55 -11.08
N TRP A 131 -9.97 -7.35 -10.80
CA TRP A 131 -11.34 -6.87 -10.68
C TRP A 131 -11.60 -6.35 -9.26
N ARG A 132 -12.43 -5.31 -9.15
CA ARG A 132 -12.88 -4.81 -7.84
C ARG A 132 -13.64 -5.88 -7.06
N GLY A 133 -13.72 -5.70 -5.75
CA GLY A 133 -14.39 -6.65 -4.88
C GLY A 133 -13.45 -7.77 -4.44
N ARG A 134 -13.89 -9.03 -4.56
CA ARG A 134 -13.17 -10.17 -3.96
C ARG A 134 -11.75 -10.30 -4.50
N ASP A 135 -11.57 -10.09 -5.80
CA ASP A 135 -10.25 -10.24 -6.41
C ASP A 135 -9.27 -9.13 -5.98
N ALA A 136 -9.77 -7.93 -5.68
CA ALA A 136 -8.98 -6.86 -5.05
C ALA A 136 -8.57 -7.20 -3.60
N LEU A 137 -9.45 -7.84 -2.82
CA LEU A 137 -9.09 -8.32 -1.47
C LEU A 137 -8.04 -9.44 -1.51
N LEU A 138 -8.15 -10.35 -2.48
CA LEU A 138 -7.14 -11.38 -2.68
C LEU A 138 -5.79 -10.78 -3.13
N ALA A 139 -5.82 -9.76 -3.99
CA ALA A 139 -4.62 -9.02 -4.38
C ALA A 139 -4.00 -8.28 -3.18
N LEU A 140 -4.80 -7.67 -2.31
CA LEU A 140 -4.34 -7.05 -1.06
C LEU A 140 -3.60 -8.06 -0.17
N LYS A 141 -4.20 -9.23 0.07
CA LYS A 141 -3.55 -10.30 0.85
C LYS A 141 -2.30 -10.84 0.18
N ARG A 142 -2.27 -10.88 -1.16
CA ARG A 142 -1.08 -11.28 -1.90
C ARG A 142 0.06 -10.30 -1.68
N ILE A 143 -0.20 -9.00 -1.72
CA ILE A 143 0.82 -7.96 -1.44
C ILE A 143 1.43 -8.14 -0.04
N TRP A 144 0.61 -8.38 0.98
CA TRP A 144 1.12 -8.63 2.34
C TRP A 144 1.92 -9.94 2.45
N ALA A 145 1.57 -10.95 1.65
CA ALA A 145 2.34 -12.18 1.57
C ALA A 145 3.64 -11.98 0.79
N ASP A 146 3.67 -11.11 -0.21
CA ASP A 146 4.86 -10.84 -1.03
C ASP A 146 5.98 -10.16 -0.20
N ASP A 147 5.64 -9.53 0.94
CA ASP A 147 6.65 -9.07 1.93
C ASP A 147 7.47 -10.22 2.53
N TRP A 148 7.01 -11.46 2.38
CA TRP A 148 7.68 -12.69 2.82
C TRP A 148 8.33 -13.47 1.67
N GLU A 149 8.49 -12.86 0.49
CA GLU A 149 9.40 -13.40 -0.53
C GLU A 149 10.85 -13.33 -0.05
N VAL A 150 11.70 -14.25 -0.54
CA VAL A 150 13.13 -14.35 -0.19
C VAL A 150 13.82 -12.99 -0.34
N ASP A 151 13.68 -12.35 -1.50
CA ASP A 151 14.28 -11.04 -1.78
C ASP A 151 13.78 -9.95 -0.83
N ALA A 152 12.50 -9.97 -0.46
CA ALA A 152 11.90 -8.98 0.42
C ALA A 152 12.39 -9.14 1.87
N ILE A 153 12.55 -10.39 2.33
CA ILE A 153 13.14 -10.70 3.63
C ILE A 153 14.61 -10.30 3.65
N ALA A 154 15.41 -10.76 2.68
CA ALA A 154 16.84 -10.50 2.62
C ALA A 154 17.15 -9.00 2.52
N THR A 155 16.43 -8.27 1.66
CA THR A 155 16.58 -6.81 1.54
C THR A 155 16.34 -6.11 2.87
N ARG A 156 15.32 -6.55 3.61
CA ARG A 156 14.93 -5.95 4.89
C ARG A 156 15.93 -6.26 6.01
N LEU A 157 16.47 -7.47 6.05
CA LEU A 157 17.51 -7.85 7.00
C LEU A 157 18.81 -7.09 6.75
N ARG A 158 19.25 -7.00 5.48
CA ARG A 158 20.44 -6.21 5.08
C ARG A 158 20.29 -4.71 5.39
N ALA A 159 19.08 -4.18 5.38
CA ALA A 159 18.78 -2.82 5.79
C ALA A 159 18.70 -2.62 7.32
N GLY A 160 18.89 -3.68 8.12
CA GLY A 160 18.84 -3.64 9.59
C GLY A 160 17.42 -3.45 10.14
N HIS A 161 16.38 -3.88 9.41
CA HIS A 161 14.98 -3.64 9.76
C HIS A 161 14.29 -4.85 10.43
N GLY A 162 14.97 -5.99 10.54
CA GLY A 162 14.46 -7.21 11.17
C GLY A 162 13.44 -8.00 10.34
N LEU A 163 12.98 -9.13 10.88
CA LEU A 163 12.12 -10.11 10.19
C LEU A 163 10.65 -9.71 10.04
N ALA A 164 10.17 -8.68 10.74
CA ALA A 164 8.77 -8.24 10.61
C ALA A 164 8.67 -7.15 9.51
N PRO A 165 7.75 -7.27 8.54
CA PRO A 165 7.52 -6.20 7.57
C PRO A 165 7.12 -4.91 8.29
N ARG A 166 7.64 -3.78 7.83
CA ARG A 166 7.06 -2.49 8.22
C ARG A 166 5.82 -2.31 7.37
N GLY A 167 4.65 -2.36 7.99
CA GLY A 167 3.40 -2.18 7.26
C GLY A 167 3.42 -0.84 6.52
N GLN A 168 3.00 -0.88 5.26
CA GLN A 168 2.94 0.27 4.37
C GLN A 168 1.51 0.47 3.90
N SER A 169 1.15 1.67 3.47
CA SER A 169 -0.16 1.85 2.86
C SER A 169 -0.27 1.10 1.54
N VAL A 170 -1.46 0.57 1.25
CA VAL A 170 -1.80 -0.05 -0.03
C VAL A 170 -2.79 0.86 -0.76
N LEU A 171 -2.47 1.19 -2.00
CA LEU A 171 -3.26 2.01 -2.90
C LEU A 171 -4.09 1.11 -3.81
N VAL A 172 -5.36 1.46 -3.97
CA VAL A 172 -6.28 0.85 -4.94
C VAL A 172 -6.85 1.94 -5.83
N HIS A 173 -6.61 1.85 -7.14
CA HIS A 173 -7.05 2.87 -8.10
C HIS A 173 -7.39 2.23 -9.46
N ASP A 174 -7.88 3.02 -10.41
CA ASP A 174 -8.18 2.57 -11.78
C ASP A 174 -6.94 1.89 -12.42
N ALA A 175 -7.15 0.74 -13.06
CA ALA A 175 -6.07 0.04 -13.78
C ALA A 175 -5.66 0.73 -15.08
N LEU A 176 -6.50 1.60 -15.63
CA LEU A 176 -6.35 2.15 -16.97
C LEU A 176 -5.77 3.56 -16.90
N LEU A 177 -4.50 3.62 -16.52
CA LEU A 177 -3.74 4.86 -16.44
C LEU A 177 -2.84 5.08 -17.65
N THR A 178 -2.68 6.33 -18.04
CA THR A 178 -1.73 6.77 -19.06
C THR A 178 -0.54 7.43 -18.40
N ARG A 179 0.68 6.98 -18.72
CA ARG A 179 1.92 7.59 -18.21
C ARG A 179 2.28 8.82 -19.04
N SER A 180 2.61 9.91 -18.38
CA SER A 180 3.37 11.04 -18.93
C SER A 180 4.58 11.34 -18.04
N ARG A 181 5.55 12.06 -18.59
CA ARG A 181 6.71 12.54 -17.83
C ARG A 181 6.56 14.04 -17.67
N GLU A 182 6.45 14.49 -16.43
CA GLU A 182 6.17 15.90 -16.10
C GLU A 182 7.23 16.43 -15.12
N PRO A 183 7.59 17.72 -15.19
CA PRO A 183 8.36 18.35 -14.13
C PRO A 183 7.50 18.38 -12.85
N LEU A 184 8.05 17.96 -11.71
CA LEU A 184 7.29 17.93 -10.47
C LEU A 184 7.16 19.35 -9.89
N GLY A 185 6.03 20.00 -10.14
CA GLY A 185 5.71 21.32 -9.56
C GLY A 185 5.44 21.31 -8.05
N PHE A 186 5.36 20.13 -7.41
CA PHE A 186 4.84 19.96 -6.04
C PHE A 186 5.69 19.06 -5.13
N GLY A 187 6.91 18.67 -5.52
CA GLY A 187 7.86 17.92 -4.68
C GLY A 187 9.24 18.56 -4.60
N PRO A 188 10.32 17.80 -4.33
CA PRO A 188 11.65 18.38 -4.15
C PRO A 188 12.06 19.20 -5.38
N ALA A 189 12.53 20.42 -5.18
CA ALA A 189 12.78 21.37 -6.26
C ALA A 189 13.71 20.76 -7.34
N GLY A 190 13.20 20.66 -8.56
CA GLY A 190 13.94 20.18 -9.74
C GLY A 190 13.84 18.68 -10.04
N ALA A 191 13.14 17.89 -9.22
CA ALA A 191 12.94 16.46 -9.51
C ALA A 191 11.95 16.26 -10.69
N ALA A 192 12.29 15.38 -11.62
CA ALA A 192 11.35 14.87 -12.61
C ALA A 192 10.51 13.76 -12.00
N VAL A 193 9.23 13.67 -12.38
CA VAL A 193 8.37 12.55 -12.03
C VAL A 193 7.80 11.87 -13.25
N ASP A 194 7.62 10.57 -13.12
CA ASP A 194 6.60 9.88 -13.88
C ASP A 194 5.25 10.14 -13.23
N ALA A 195 4.34 10.68 -14.01
CA ALA A 195 2.95 10.90 -13.63
C ALA A 195 2.07 9.93 -14.41
N TRP A 196 1.06 9.40 -13.74
CA TRP A 196 0.05 8.59 -14.40
C TRP A 196 -1.32 9.19 -14.14
N SER A 197 -2.09 9.36 -15.20
CA SER A 197 -3.43 9.93 -15.14
C SER A 197 -4.47 8.97 -15.65
N ASP A 198 -5.68 9.06 -15.10
CA ASP A 198 -6.84 8.33 -15.61
C ASP A 198 -7.28 8.88 -16.98
N ARG A 199 -8.33 8.28 -17.56
CA ARG A 199 -8.90 8.72 -18.84
C ARG A 199 -9.46 10.14 -18.83
N ALA A 200 -9.81 10.67 -17.66
CA ALA A 200 -10.28 12.04 -17.49
C ALA A 200 -9.12 13.04 -17.31
N GLY A 201 -7.87 12.58 -17.37
CA GLY A 201 -6.68 13.39 -17.17
C GLY A 201 -6.40 13.70 -15.70
N ARG A 202 -7.05 13.01 -14.75
CA ARG A 202 -6.83 13.20 -13.31
C ARG A 202 -5.65 12.37 -12.85
N LEU A 203 -4.79 12.96 -12.03
CA LEU A 203 -3.57 12.33 -11.54
C LEU A 203 -3.90 11.18 -10.57
N ALA A 204 -3.33 10.00 -10.80
CA ALA A 204 -3.62 8.79 -10.03
C ALA A 204 -2.37 8.15 -9.39
N ARG A 205 -1.19 8.47 -9.91
CA ARG A 205 0.08 7.94 -9.41
C ARG A 205 1.23 8.87 -9.74
N LEU A 206 2.20 8.93 -8.83
CA LEU A 206 3.46 9.64 -8.99
C LEU A 206 4.62 8.73 -8.60
N ARG A 207 5.71 8.79 -9.36
CA ARG A 207 6.97 8.14 -9.01
C ARG A 207 8.12 9.09 -9.33
N LEU A 208 9.02 9.29 -8.37
CA LEU A 208 10.28 9.99 -8.66
C LEU A 208 11.01 9.26 -9.76
N VAL A 209 11.53 10.01 -10.71
CA VAL A 209 12.53 9.46 -11.61
C VAL A 209 13.85 9.52 -10.85
N ASP A 210 14.39 8.35 -10.51
CA ASP A 210 15.78 8.27 -10.10
C ASP A 210 16.62 8.72 -11.29
N ASP A 211 17.28 9.87 -11.17
CA ASP A 211 18.37 10.20 -12.07
C ASP A 211 19.44 9.12 -11.87
N ALA A 212 19.53 8.20 -12.82
CA ALA A 212 20.63 7.25 -12.91
C ALA A 212 21.94 8.03 -12.80
N ARG A 213 22.60 7.90 -11.65
CA ARG A 213 24.00 8.29 -11.48
C ARG A 213 24.90 7.17 -11.98
#